data_AF-A0A2J4YX58-F1
#
_entry.id   AF-A0A2J4YX58-F1
#
_cell.length_a   1.000
_cell.length_b   1.000
_cell.length_c   1.000
_cell.angle_alpha   90.00
_cell.angle_beta   90.00
_cell.angle_gamma   90.00
#
_symmetry.space_group_name_H-M   'P 1'
#
loop_
_entity.id
_entity.type
_entity.pdbx_description
1 polymer ?
#
loop_
_entity_poly.entity_id
_entity_poly.type
_entity_poly.pdbx_seq_one_letter_code
_entity_poly.pdbx_strand_id
1 'polypeptide(L)'
;LLSMVMVVVMVETMSSMMATGDIVGKKVDAKMLRNGLNTCGIATTICGFFNLFPYAAFAQNVGLIGLTGVRSRFVVSVSGIILILMGVFSRMAALVVLIPKPILGGAGIVMFGMVAVSGIRTLGQVNYRNNNNGMVVALTLGLGMMPVLVPNLFTQFPPMVQLFLHSGITIGTLTAIVANLTLNGSVPFRVNHETPVPDPAPPSSAARNMAVRTVRMWLLLRKVQKERQPEEAQEG
;
A
#
# COMPACT_ATOMS: atom_id res chain seq x y z
N LEU A 1 -15.40 -17.47 -2.79
CA LEU A 1 -14.52 -16.63 -3.63
C LEU A 1 -14.61 -15.16 -3.23
N LEU A 2 -15.78 -14.51 -3.32
CA LEU A 2 -15.92 -13.10 -2.91
C LEU A 2 -15.51 -12.84 -1.46
N SER A 3 -15.81 -13.75 -0.53
CA SER A 3 -15.35 -13.64 0.87
C SER A 3 -13.82 -13.57 1.00
N MET A 4 -13.08 -14.40 0.26
CA MET A 4 -11.61 -14.39 0.25
C MET A 4 -11.08 -13.10 -0.36
N VAL A 5 -11.67 -12.64 -1.48
CA VAL A 5 -11.32 -11.37 -2.10
C VAL A 5 -11.53 -10.20 -1.13
N MET A 6 -12.62 -10.22 -0.34
CA MET A 6 -12.87 -9.17 0.65
C MET A 6 -11.84 -9.17 1.77
N VAL A 7 -11.34 -10.33 2.21
CA VAL A 7 -10.22 -10.36 3.18
C VAL A 7 -8.97 -9.69 2.60
N VAL A 8 -8.64 -9.97 1.33
CA VAL A 8 -7.51 -9.33 0.65
C VAL A 8 -7.70 -7.81 0.54
N VAL A 9 -8.89 -7.37 0.11
CA VAL A 9 -9.25 -5.94 0.03
C VAL A 9 -9.14 -5.26 1.39
N MET A 10 -9.56 -5.92 2.47
CA MET A 10 -9.43 -5.39 3.83
C MET A 10 -7.96 -5.21 4.20
N VAL A 11 -7.10 -6.20 3.95
CA VAL A 11 -5.66 -6.11 4.22
C VAL A 11 -5.00 -4.99 3.40
N GLU A 12 -5.33 -4.87 2.12
CA GLU A 12 -4.82 -3.80 1.25
C GLU A 12 -5.26 -2.41 1.74
N THR A 13 -6.53 -2.30 2.16
CA THR A 13 -7.09 -1.06 2.73
C THR A 13 -6.40 -0.70 4.04
N MET A 14 -6.15 -1.68 4.92
CA MET A 14 -5.40 -1.45 6.17
C MET A 14 -3.99 -0.91 5.88
N SER A 15 -3.26 -1.56 4.96
CA SER A 15 -1.90 -1.16 4.57
C SER A 15 -1.89 0.27 4.00
N SER A 16 -2.84 0.59 3.13
CA SER A 16 -3.00 1.94 2.55
C SER A 16 -3.34 2.99 3.61
N MET A 17 -4.17 2.65 4.59
CA MET A 17 -4.50 3.55 5.71
C MET A 17 -3.28 3.83 6.59
N MET A 18 -2.52 2.79 6.95
CA MET A 18 -1.29 2.91 7.73
C MET A 18 -0.26 3.79 6.99
N ALA A 19 -0.03 3.49 5.71
CA ALA A 19 0.86 4.28 4.86
C ALA A 19 0.44 5.76 4.74
N THR A 20 -0.87 6.02 4.62
CA THR A 20 -1.40 7.39 4.60
C THR A 20 -1.18 8.08 5.94
N GLY A 21 -1.40 7.38 7.05
CA GLY A 21 -1.13 7.87 8.40
C GLY A 21 0.31 8.32 8.58
N ASP A 22 1.26 7.52 8.11
CA ASP A 22 2.69 7.84 8.16
C ASP A 22 3.02 9.11 7.35
N ILE A 23 2.48 9.24 6.13
CA ILE A 23 2.70 10.41 5.25
C ILE A 23 2.08 11.70 5.82
N VAL A 24 0.93 11.56 6.48
CA VAL A 24 0.20 12.67 7.09
C VAL A 24 0.70 13.01 8.50
N GLY A 25 1.56 12.16 9.09
CA GLY A 25 2.07 12.33 10.45
C GLY A 25 1.01 12.05 11.53
N LYS A 26 0.02 11.21 11.21
CA LYS A 26 -1.08 10.84 12.11
C LYS A 26 -1.05 9.36 12.42
N LYS A 27 -0.89 9.01 13.70
CA LYS A 27 -1.00 7.61 14.17
C LYS A 27 -2.39 7.05 13.84
N VAL A 28 -2.40 5.90 13.17
CA VAL A 28 -3.62 5.15 12.84
C VAL A 28 -3.88 4.15 13.97
N ASP A 29 -4.89 4.44 14.78
CA ASP A 29 -5.30 3.58 15.89
C ASP A 29 -6.32 2.51 15.43
N ALA A 30 -6.50 1.45 16.21
CA ALA A 30 -7.41 0.33 15.91
C ALA A 30 -8.85 0.81 15.66
N LYS A 31 -9.31 1.83 16.39
CA LYS A 31 -10.64 2.45 16.16
C LYS A 31 -10.74 3.10 14.79
N MET A 32 -9.68 3.76 14.33
CA MET A 32 -9.63 4.39 13.01
C MET A 32 -9.64 3.32 11.91
N LEU A 33 -8.86 2.26 12.08
CA LEU A 33 -8.81 1.13 11.15
C LEU A 33 -10.17 0.43 11.05
N ARG A 34 -10.81 0.12 12.18
CA ARG A 34 -12.17 -0.42 12.25
C ARG A 34 -13.18 0.46 11.52
N ASN A 35 -13.17 1.77 11.78
CA ASN A 35 -14.10 2.69 11.14
C ASN A 35 -13.86 2.77 9.62
N GLY A 36 -12.61 2.79 9.17
CA GLY A 36 -12.27 2.78 7.75
C GLY A 36 -12.74 1.51 7.04
N LEU A 37 -12.54 0.35 7.65
CA LEU A 37 -12.98 -0.94 7.10
C LEU A 37 -14.50 -1.08 7.09
N ASN A 38 -15.20 -0.58 8.12
CA ASN A 38 -16.66 -0.53 8.11
C ASN A 38 -17.19 0.32 6.96
N THR A 39 -16.58 1.48 6.71
CA THR A 39 -16.94 2.33 5.56
C THR A 39 -16.68 1.61 4.24
N CYS A 40 -15.57 0.87 4.11
CA CYS A 40 -15.26 0.06 2.93
C CYS A 40 -16.30 -1.05 2.69
N GLY A 41 -16.73 -1.72 3.76
CA GLY A 41 -17.78 -2.73 3.73
C GLY A 41 -19.13 -2.15 3.29
N ILE A 42 -19.55 -1.04 3.91
CA ILE A 42 -20.78 -0.32 3.54
C ILE A 42 -20.73 0.13 2.07
N ALA A 43 -19.62 0.72 1.64
CA ALA A 43 -19.44 1.13 0.25
C ALA A 43 -19.57 -0.06 -0.71
N THR A 44 -18.97 -1.20 -0.38
CA THR A 44 -19.09 -2.42 -1.19
C THR A 44 -20.52 -2.97 -1.21
N THR A 45 -21.24 -2.94 -0.09
CA THR A 45 -22.66 -3.34 -0.06
C THR A 45 -23.49 -2.43 -0.96
N ILE A 46 -23.27 -1.11 -0.92
CA ILE A 46 -23.92 -0.15 -1.82
C ILE A 46 -23.58 -0.46 -3.27
N CYS A 47 -22.31 -0.69 -3.60
CA CYS A 47 -21.87 -1.09 -4.94
C CYS A 47 -22.61 -2.36 -5.42
N GLY A 48 -22.79 -3.35 -4.54
CA GLY A 48 -23.54 -4.56 -4.86
C GLY A 48 -24.98 -4.30 -5.31
N PHE A 49 -25.68 -3.34 -4.69
CA PHE A 49 -27.03 -2.92 -5.13
C PHE A 49 -27.04 -2.30 -6.53
N PHE A 50 -25.95 -1.63 -6.93
CA PHE A 50 -25.80 -1.04 -8.26
C PHE A 50 -25.12 -1.99 -9.27
N ASN A 51 -24.96 -3.28 -8.95
CA ASN A 51 -24.27 -4.27 -9.77
C ASN A 51 -22.80 -3.89 -10.08
N LEU A 52 -22.15 -3.19 -9.15
CA LEU A 52 -20.73 -2.85 -9.19
C LEU A 52 -19.89 -3.89 -8.44
N PHE A 53 -18.60 -3.90 -8.73
CA PHE A 53 -17.61 -4.75 -8.08
C PHE A 53 -17.26 -4.26 -6.65
N PRO A 54 -16.68 -5.14 -5.81
CA PRO A 54 -16.15 -4.75 -4.51
C PRO A 54 -15.19 -3.56 -4.58
N TYR A 55 -15.32 -2.65 -3.62
CA TYR A 55 -14.56 -1.41 -3.61
C TYR A 55 -13.40 -1.50 -2.60
N ALA A 56 -12.22 -1.00 -3.00
CA ALA A 56 -11.00 -0.98 -2.20
C ALA A 56 -10.40 0.44 -2.16
N ALA A 57 -9.66 0.76 -1.10
CA ALA A 57 -8.92 2.02 -1.04
C ALA A 57 -7.76 2.02 -2.05
N PHE A 58 -7.71 3.03 -2.91
CA PHE A 58 -6.73 3.11 -4.00
C PHE A 58 -5.35 3.56 -3.48
N ALA A 59 -4.39 2.63 -3.40
CA ALA A 59 -3.03 2.88 -2.91
C ALA A 59 -2.28 3.98 -3.71
N GLN A 60 -2.66 4.20 -4.96
CA GLN A 60 -2.11 5.23 -5.83
C GLN A 60 -2.37 6.64 -5.29
N ASN A 61 -3.55 6.85 -4.68
CA ASN A 61 -3.90 8.14 -4.07
C ASN A 61 -3.00 8.43 -2.86
N VAL A 62 -2.55 7.40 -2.15
CA VAL A 62 -1.62 7.52 -1.02
C VAL A 62 -0.26 8.03 -1.47
N GLY A 63 0.26 7.50 -2.59
CA GLY A 63 1.50 7.99 -3.20
C GLY A 63 1.40 9.45 -3.64
N LEU A 64 0.28 9.84 -4.23
CA LEU A 64 0.05 11.22 -4.67
C LEU A 64 0.05 12.22 -3.51
N ILE A 65 -0.50 11.85 -2.34
CA ILE A 65 -0.47 12.70 -1.14
C ILE A 65 0.98 12.96 -0.69
N GLY A 66 1.85 11.96 -0.76
CA GLY A 66 3.27 12.08 -0.42
C GLY A 66 4.03 13.04 -1.36
N LEU A 67 3.73 12.99 -2.66
CA LEU A 67 4.37 13.83 -3.67
C LEU A 67 3.86 15.27 -3.67
N THR A 68 2.53 15.45 -3.55
CA THR A 68 1.90 16.77 -3.62
C THR A 68 1.93 17.53 -2.30
N GLY A 69 2.09 16.83 -1.17
CA GLY A 69 2.01 17.41 0.16
C GLY A 69 0.61 17.87 0.57
N VAL A 70 -0.40 17.70 -0.29
CA VAL A 70 -1.78 18.12 -0.04
C VAL A 70 -2.50 17.06 0.80
N ARG A 71 -2.65 17.34 2.10
CA ARG A 71 -3.24 16.41 3.09
C ARG A 71 -4.71 16.69 3.41
N SER A 72 -5.35 17.57 2.64
CA SER A 72 -6.73 18.03 2.92
C SER A 72 -7.76 16.99 2.52
N ARG A 73 -8.61 16.58 3.47
CA ARG A 73 -9.75 15.67 3.23
C ARG A 73 -10.76 16.20 2.22
N PHE A 74 -10.86 17.53 2.09
CA PHE A 74 -11.81 18.17 1.18
C PHE A 74 -11.48 17.90 -0.28
N VAL A 75 -10.20 17.71 -0.61
CA VAL A 75 -9.78 17.35 -1.98
C VAL A 75 -10.41 16.01 -2.37
N VAL A 76 -10.35 15.02 -1.49
CA VAL A 76 -10.95 13.69 -1.73
C VAL A 76 -12.48 13.79 -1.88
N SER A 77 -13.14 14.60 -1.04
CA SER A 77 -14.59 14.82 -1.13
C SER A 77 -15.00 15.49 -2.44
N VAL A 78 -14.27 16.53 -2.87
CA VAL A 78 -14.53 17.23 -4.14
C VAL A 78 -14.27 16.30 -5.32
N SER A 79 -13.19 15.52 -5.31
CA SER A 79 -12.94 14.50 -6.33
C SER A 79 -14.07 13.48 -6.42
N GLY A 80 -14.61 13.03 -5.27
CA GLY A 80 -15.77 12.13 -5.23
C GLY A 80 -17.02 12.75 -5.87
N ILE A 81 -17.31 14.03 -5.58
CA ILE A 81 -18.43 14.75 -6.20
C ILE A 81 -18.24 14.87 -7.71
N ILE A 82 -17.02 15.19 -8.17
CA ILE A 82 -16.71 15.26 -9.60
C ILE A 82 -16.94 13.90 -10.27
N LEU A 83 -16.50 12.80 -9.65
CA LEU A 83 -16.70 11.45 -10.18
C LEU A 83 -18.18 11.06 -10.25
N ILE A 84 -18.98 11.42 -9.24
CA ILE A 84 -20.44 11.21 -9.26
C ILE A 84 -21.07 11.99 -10.41
N LEU A 85 -20.73 13.28 -10.56
CA LEU A 85 -21.23 14.10 -11.66
C LEU A 85 -20.86 13.49 -13.02
N MET A 86 -19.59 13.11 -13.21
CA MET A 86 -19.14 12.44 -14.42
C MET A 86 -19.86 11.12 -14.69
N GLY A 87 -20.18 10.34 -13.65
CA GLY A 87 -20.95 9.10 -13.77
C GLY A 87 -22.41 9.31 -14.17
N VAL A 88 -23.04 10.41 -13.72
CA VAL A 88 -24.42 10.78 -14.09
C VAL A 88 -24.48 11.25 -15.55
N PHE A 89 -23.42 11.89 -16.06
CA PHE A 89 -23.35 12.31 -17.47
C PHE A 89 -22.97 11.13 -18.39
N SER A 90 -23.98 10.49 -18.99
CA SER A 90 -23.83 9.37 -19.95
C SER A 90 -22.88 9.64 -21.13
N ARG A 91 -22.68 10.91 -21.50
CA ARG A 91 -21.69 11.33 -22.52
C ARG A 91 -20.25 10.94 -22.13
N MET A 92 -19.92 10.93 -20.85
CA MET A 92 -18.60 10.51 -20.36
C MET A 92 -18.39 9.00 -20.55
N ALA A 93 -19.44 8.19 -20.34
CA ALA A 93 -19.36 6.75 -20.58
C ALA A 93 -19.09 6.43 -22.06
N ALA A 94 -19.67 7.21 -22.99
CA ALA A 94 -19.39 7.06 -24.41
C ALA A 94 -17.92 7.35 -24.77
N LEU A 95 -17.29 8.33 -24.11
CA LEU A 95 -15.85 8.61 -24.29
C LEU A 95 -14.98 7.47 -23.78
N VAL A 96 -15.36 6.81 -22.68
CA VAL A 96 -14.61 5.67 -22.14
C VAL A 96 -14.61 4.48 -23.11
N VAL A 97 -15.73 4.24 -23.81
CA VAL A 97 -15.82 3.16 -24.81
C VAL A 97 -14.93 3.42 -26.04
N LEU A 98 -14.62 4.68 -26.34
CA LEU A 98 -13.72 5.05 -27.42
C LEU A 98 -12.24 4.82 -27.08
N ILE A 99 -11.89 4.54 -25.83
CA ILE A 99 -10.50 4.37 -25.42
C ILE A 99 -9.94 3.06 -26.03
N PRO A 100 -8.85 3.13 -26.81
CA PRO A 100 -8.22 1.95 -27.39
C PRO A 100 -7.77 0.91 -26.35
N LYS A 101 -7.98 -0.38 -26.66
CA LYS A 101 -7.56 -1.52 -25.81
C LYS A 101 -6.10 -1.44 -25.33
N PRO A 102 -5.11 -1.02 -26.15
CA PRO A 102 -3.72 -0.91 -25.69
C PRO A 102 -3.54 0.07 -24.51
N ILE A 103 -4.33 1.14 -24.45
CA ILE A 103 -4.26 2.12 -23.35
C ILE A 103 -4.85 1.53 -22.07
N LEU A 104 -5.98 0.81 -22.17
CA LEU A 104 -6.54 0.09 -21.02
C LEU A 104 -5.57 -0.99 -20.51
N GLY A 105 -4.86 -1.67 -21.42
CA GLY A 105 -3.81 -2.62 -21.07
C GLY A 105 -2.67 -1.96 -20.31
N GLY A 106 -2.15 -0.82 -20.80
CA GLY A 106 -1.12 -0.04 -20.11
C GLY A 106 -1.56 0.44 -18.72
N ALA A 107 -2.78 0.97 -18.60
CA ALA A 107 -3.35 1.35 -17.31
C ALA A 107 -3.50 0.14 -16.37
N GLY A 108 -3.89 -1.02 -16.90
CA GLY A 108 -3.98 -2.27 -16.17
C GLY A 108 -2.63 -2.73 -15.62
N ILE A 109 -1.56 -2.67 -16.42
CA ILE A 109 -0.19 -3.04 -15.98
C ILE A 109 0.24 -2.17 -14.80
N VAL A 110 0.00 -0.85 -14.87
CA VAL A 110 0.33 0.06 -13.76
C VAL A 110 -0.50 -0.25 -12.52
N MET A 111 -1.81 -0.49 -12.67
CA MET A 111 -2.69 -0.82 -11.54
C MET A 111 -2.28 -2.12 -10.86
N PHE A 112 -2.08 -3.20 -11.61
CA PHE A 112 -1.65 -4.49 -11.05
C PHE A 112 -0.21 -4.42 -10.49
N GLY A 113 0.68 -3.66 -11.13
CA GLY A 113 2.03 -3.43 -10.62
C GLY A 113 2.02 -2.72 -9.25
N MET A 114 1.15 -1.72 -9.08
CA MET A 114 0.99 -1.04 -7.79
C MET A 114 0.42 -1.95 -6.70
N VAL A 115 -0.49 -2.87 -7.04
CA VAL A 115 -0.96 -3.91 -6.11
C VAL A 115 0.20 -4.81 -5.67
N ALA A 116 1.06 -5.23 -6.59
CA ALA A 116 2.26 -6.00 -6.25
C ALA A 116 3.21 -5.23 -5.31
N VAL A 117 3.45 -3.94 -5.59
CA VAL A 117 4.27 -3.06 -4.72
C VAL A 117 3.67 -2.95 -3.31
N SER A 118 2.35 -2.80 -3.19
CA SER A 118 1.66 -2.77 -1.90
C SER A 118 1.87 -4.06 -1.10
N GLY A 119 1.81 -5.22 -1.78
CA GLY A 119 2.14 -6.52 -1.21
C GLY A 119 3.58 -6.57 -0.69
N ILE A 120 4.56 -6.14 -1.50
CA ILE A 120 5.98 -6.09 -1.12
C ILE A 120 6.20 -5.18 0.09
N ARG A 121 5.59 -3.99 0.12
CA ARG A 121 5.70 -3.05 1.25
C ARG A 121 5.17 -3.66 2.55
N THR A 122 4.06 -4.38 2.46
CA THR A 122 3.46 -5.08 3.61
C THR A 122 4.38 -6.19 4.11
N LEU A 123 4.97 -6.98 3.20
CA LEU A 123 5.96 -8.00 3.54
C LEU A 123 7.25 -7.40 4.14
N GLY A 124 7.68 -6.22 3.67
CA GLY A 124 8.84 -5.51 4.20
C GLY A 124 8.75 -5.09 5.67
N GLN A 125 7.56 -5.09 6.26
CA GLN A 125 7.36 -4.82 7.69
C GLN A 125 7.53 -6.08 8.57
N VAL A 126 7.67 -7.26 7.97
CA VAL A 126 7.80 -8.53 8.69
C VAL A 126 9.24 -8.76 9.14
N ASN A 127 9.40 -9.33 10.34
CA ASN A 127 10.71 -9.74 10.85
C ASN A 127 11.14 -11.09 10.24
N TYR A 128 12.15 -11.06 9.36
CA TYR A 128 12.71 -12.26 8.71
C TYR A 128 13.93 -12.85 9.44
N ARG A 129 14.17 -12.45 10.69
CA ARG A 129 15.34 -12.91 11.45
C ARG A 129 15.27 -14.40 11.82
N ASN A 130 14.05 -14.95 11.88
CA ASN A 130 13.82 -16.39 11.96
C ASN A 130 13.36 -16.90 10.59
N ASN A 131 13.91 -18.04 10.13
CA ASN A 131 13.67 -18.55 8.76
C ASN A 131 12.20 -18.94 8.51
N ASN A 132 11.42 -19.14 9.57
CA ASN A 132 10.01 -19.55 9.49
C ASN A 132 9.15 -18.57 8.68
N ASN A 133 9.29 -17.25 8.91
CA ASN A 133 8.54 -16.24 8.17
C ASN A 133 8.95 -16.20 6.68
N GLY A 134 10.23 -16.41 6.38
CA GLY A 134 10.72 -16.50 5.00
C GLY A 134 10.14 -17.72 4.28
N MET A 135 10.09 -18.88 4.94
CA MET A 135 9.49 -20.10 4.39
C MET A 135 7.99 -19.94 4.11
N VAL A 136 7.22 -19.34 5.04
CA VAL A 136 5.78 -19.09 4.82
C VAL A 136 5.56 -18.26 3.56
N VAL A 137 6.34 -17.19 3.38
CA VAL A 137 6.24 -16.32 2.20
C VAL A 137 6.62 -17.07 0.91
N ALA A 138 7.72 -17.82 0.94
CA ALA A 138 8.18 -18.60 -0.23
C ALA A 138 7.16 -19.65 -0.66
N LEU A 139 6.62 -20.43 0.28
CA LEU A 139 5.57 -21.42 0.02
C LEU A 139 4.30 -20.77 -0.55
N THR A 140 3.88 -19.64 0.04
CA THR A 140 2.69 -18.90 -0.38
C THR A 140 2.82 -18.38 -1.81
N LEU A 141 3.97 -17.78 -2.16
CA LEU A 141 4.21 -17.27 -3.51
C LEU A 141 4.34 -18.42 -4.52
N GLY A 142 5.10 -19.47 -4.19
CA GLY A 142 5.29 -20.62 -5.07
C GLY A 142 3.98 -21.35 -5.38
N LEU A 143 3.22 -21.73 -4.36
CA LEU A 143 1.95 -22.45 -4.53
C LEU A 143 0.83 -21.53 -5.03
N GLY A 144 0.78 -20.26 -4.61
CA GLY A 144 -0.21 -19.30 -5.09
C GLY A 144 -0.09 -19.00 -6.58
N MET A 145 1.11 -19.11 -7.17
CA MET A 145 1.34 -18.93 -8.60
C MET A 145 1.08 -20.21 -9.44
N MET A 146 0.89 -21.37 -8.82
CA MET A 146 0.68 -22.64 -9.55
C MET A 146 -0.43 -22.58 -10.60
N PRO A 147 -1.63 -22.03 -10.35
CA PRO A 147 -2.69 -22.00 -11.35
C PRO A 147 -2.32 -21.23 -12.62
N VAL A 148 -1.40 -20.27 -12.51
CA VAL A 148 -0.91 -19.47 -13.63
C VAL A 148 0.24 -20.19 -14.35
N LEU A 149 1.14 -20.83 -13.60
CA LEU A 149 2.31 -21.52 -14.14
C LEU A 149 1.96 -22.87 -14.77
N VAL A 150 0.97 -23.59 -14.21
CA VAL A 150 0.53 -24.91 -14.68
C VAL A 150 -1.00 -24.96 -14.71
N PRO A 151 -1.65 -24.36 -15.72
CA PRO A 151 -3.11 -24.25 -15.77
C PRO A 151 -3.84 -25.59 -15.91
N ASN A 152 -3.16 -26.62 -16.41
CA ASN A 152 -3.75 -27.95 -16.61
C ASN A 152 -3.73 -28.84 -15.34
N LEU A 153 -3.10 -28.40 -14.25
CA LEU A 153 -2.86 -29.21 -13.05
C LEU A 153 -4.15 -29.67 -12.37
N PHE A 154 -5.23 -28.88 -12.48
CA PHE A 154 -6.48 -29.10 -11.76
C PHE A 154 -7.62 -29.62 -12.63
N THR A 155 -7.34 -29.97 -13.89
CA THR A 155 -8.36 -30.41 -14.88
C THR A 155 -8.96 -31.78 -14.57
N GLN A 156 -8.29 -32.58 -13.74
CA GLN A 156 -8.76 -33.91 -13.32
C GLN A 156 -9.68 -33.86 -12.08
N PHE A 157 -9.89 -32.68 -11.48
CA PHE A 157 -10.74 -32.52 -10.31
C PHE A 157 -12.19 -32.20 -10.70
N PRO A 158 -13.17 -32.48 -9.81
CA PRO A 158 -14.56 -32.11 -10.03
C PRO A 158 -14.72 -30.60 -10.26
N PRO A 159 -15.71 -30.14 -11.05
CA PRO A 159 -15.89 -28.73 -11.42
C PRO A 159 -15.99 -27.77 -10.21
N MET A 160 -16.65 -28.21 -9.13
CA MET A 160 -16.76 -27.43 -7.88
C MET A 160 -15.41 -27.17 -7.23
N VAL A 161 -14.49 -28.14 -7.27
CA VAL A 161 -13.15 -28.01 -6.68
C VAL A 161 -12.24 -27.20 -7.60
N GLN A 162 -12.38 -27.41 -8.91
CA GLN A 162 -11.65 -26.68 -9.95
C GLN A 162 -11.86 -25.15 -9.83
N LEU A 163 -13.07 -24.70 -9.50
CA LEU A 163 -13.39 -23.28 -9.31
C LEU A 163 -12.55 -22.61 -8.22
N PHE A 164 -12.21 -23.33 -7.13
CA PHE A 164 -11.36 -22.81 -6.06
C PHE A 164 -9.88 -22.99 -6.36
N LEU A 165 -9.49 -24.13 -6.94
CA LEU A 165 -8.08 -24.44 -7.24
C LEU A 165 -7.51 -23.63 -8.42
N HIS A 166 -8.33 -23.18 -9.37
CA HIS A 166 -7.85 -22.23 -10.40
C HIS A 166 -7.58 -20.82 -9.87
N SER A 167 -8.01 -20.50 -8.64
CA SER A 167 -7.78 -19.19 -8.04
C SER A 167 -6.45 -19.19 -7.28
N GLY A 168 -5.43 -18.53 -7.85
CA GLY A 168 -4.13 -18.36 -7.19
C GLY A 168 -4.23 -17.65 -5.83
N ILE A 169 -5.19 -16.73 -5.69
CA ILE A 169 -5.48 -16.07 -4.41
C ILE A 169 -5.94 -17.11 -3.37
N THR A 170 -6.84 -18.02 -3.75
CA THR A 170 -7.37 -19.03 -2.82
C THR A 170 -6.28 -20.01 -2.37
N ILE A 171 -5.48 -20.52 -3.30
CA ILE A 171 -4.36 -21.43 -2.98
C ILE A 171 -3.30 -20.70 -2.13
N GLY A 172 -2.95 -19.47 -2.51
CA GLY A 172 -1.99 -18.66 -1.77
C GLY A 172 -2.45 -18.39 -0.34
N THR A 173 -3.68 -17.92 -0.13
CA THR A 173 -4.21 -17.66 1.22
C THR A 173 -4.29 -18.92 2.07
N LEU A 174 -4.76 -20.04 1.51
CA LEU A 174 -4.81 -21.31 2.24
C LEU A 174 -3.42 -21.78 2.64
N THR A 175 -2.46 -21.70 1.71
CA THR A 175 -1.06 -22.04 1.95
C THR A 175 -0.46 -21.15 3.04
N ALA A 176 -0.69 -19.84 2.99
CA ALA A 176 -0.18 -18.89 3.97
C ALA A 176 -0.70 -19.21 5.38
N ILE A 177 -2.00 -19.51 5.51
CA ILE A 177 -2.61 -19.86 6.80
C ILE A 177 -2.01 -21.16 7.34
N VAL A 178 -1.98 -22.21 6.51
CA VAL A 178 -1.47 -23.53 6.93
C VAL A 178 0.01 -23.45 7.27
N ALA A 179 0.84 -22.85 6.41
CA ALA A 179 2.28 -22.72 6.64
C ALA A 179 2.58 -21.85 7.87
N ASN A 180 1.82 -20.78 8.10
CA ASN A 180 2.01 -19.95 9.29
C ASN A 180 1.64 -20.72 10.57
N LEU A 181 0.54 -21.48 10.56
CA LEU A 181 0.14 -22.30 11.71
C LEU A 181 1.14 -23.41 12.02
N THR A 182 1.73 -24.06 11.01
CA THR A 182 2.69 -25.15 11.21
C THR A 182 4.08 -24.65 11.62
N LEU A 183 4.57 -23.56 11.01
CA LEU A 183 5.93 -23.07 11.22
C LEU A 183 6.07 -22.07 12.38
N ASN A 184 5.05 -21.24 12.61
CA ASN A 184 5.05 -20.25 13.70
C ASN A 184 4.18 -20.68 14.89
N GLY A 185 3.40 -21.76 14.75
CA GLY A 185 2.45 -22.21 15.76
C GLY A 185 1.28 -21.25 15.96
N SER A 186 0.40 -21.57 16.90
CA SER A 186 -0.60 -20.63 17.41
C SER A 186 0.06 -19.65 18.38
N VAL A 187 0.91 -18.75 17.89
CA VAL A 187 1.36 -17.61 18.69
C VAL A 187 0.12 -16.75 19.00
N PRO A 188 -0.25 -16.54 20.27
CA PRO A 188 -1.36 -15.67 20.61
C PRO A 188 -1.06 -14.29 20.03
N PHE A 189 -2.03 -13.76 19.27
CA PHE A 189 -1.96 -12.44 18.67
C PHE A 189 -1.72 -11.39 19.77
N ARG A 190 -0.45 -11.01 20.01
CA ARG A 190 -0.09 -9.94 20.95
C ARG A 190 -0.09 -8.63 20.19
N VAL A 191 -1.14 -7.84 20.38
CA VAL A 191 -1.14 -6.43 20.01
C VAL A 191 -0.20 -5.71 20.99
N ASN A 192 1.03 -5.43 20.57
CA ASN A 192 1.88 -4.54 21.34
C ASN A 192 1.35 -3.11 21.18
N HIS A 193 0.59 -2.63 22.17
CA HIS A 193 0.33 -1.20 22.38
C HIS A 193 1.59 -0.52 22.94
N GLU A 194 2.73 -0.66 22.25
CA GLU A 194 3.85 0.24 22.52
C GLU A 194 3.56 1.54 21.78
N THR A 195 2.92 2.48 22.46
CA THR A 195 3.01 3.87 22.06
C THR A 195 4.48 4.26 22.15
N PRO A 196 5.16 4.70 21.07
CA PRO A 196 6.45 5.35 21.22
C PRO A 196 6.27 6.47 22.25
N VAL A 197 6.94 6.34 23.39
CA VAL A 197 7.09 7.41 24.37
C VAL A 197 7.74 8.55 23.59
N PRO A 198 7.12 9.75 23.50
CA PRO A 198 7.75 10.87 22.84
C PRO A 198 9.13 11.07 23.47
N ASP A 199 10.17 11.11 22.64
CA ASP A 199 11.50 11.46 23.12
C ASP A 199 11.39 12.73 23.96
N PRO A 200 11.97 12.77 25.17
CA PRO A 200 11.95 13.98 25.98
C PRO A 200 12.47 15.13 25.12
N ALA A 201 11.72 16.23 25.08
CA ALA A 201 12.05 17.37 24.26
C ALA A 201 13.53 17.74 24.47
N PRO A 202 14.32 17.89 23.38
CA PRO A 202 15.74 18.15 23.53
C PRO A 202 15.92 19.40 24.40
N PRO A 203 16.81 19.36 25.42
CA PRO A 203 17.03 20.51 26.27
C PRO A 203 17.37 21.71 25.36
N SER A 204 16.81 22.88 25.66
CA SER A 204 16.89 24.09 24.82
C SER A 204 18.33 24.48 24.43
N SER A 205 19.32 24.02 25.20
CA SER A 205 20.75 24.13 24.88
C SER A 205 21.19 23.27 23.69
N ALA A 206 20.65 22.06 23.51
CA ALA A 206 20.99 21.16 22.40
C ALA A 206 20.47 21.69 21.06
N ALA A 207 19.23 22.19 21.02
CA ALA A 207 18.66 22.84 19.83
C ALA A 207 19.46 24.10 19.43
N ARG A 208 19.85 24.92 20.43
CA ARG A 208 20.70 26.10 20.22
C ARG A 208 22.08 25.72 19.69
N ASN A 209 22.71 24.68 20.25
CA ASN A 209 24.03 24.23 19.83
C ASN A 209 24.02 23.62 18.42
N MET A 210 22.93 22.95 18.03
CA MET A 210 22.77 22.39 16.69
C MET A 210 22.61 23.50 15.64
N ALA A 211 21.79 24.52 15.93
CA ALA A 211 21.66 25.69 15.05
C ALA A 211 23.00 26.43 14.87
N VAL A 212 23.75 26.65 15.96
CA VAL A 212 25.07 27.31 15.91
C VAL A 212 26.08 26.47 15.11
N ARG A 213 26.07 25.13 15.26
CA ARG A 213 26.94 24.23 14.48
C ARG A 213 26.61 24.27 12.99
N THR A 214 25.33 24.22 12.61
CA THR A 214 24.90 24.26 11.21
C THR A 214 25.25 25.58 10.54
N VAL A 215 25.02 26.71 11.22
CA VAL A 215 25.39 28.04 10.69
C VAL A 215 26.90 28.20 10.55
N ARG A 216 27.68 27.74 11.55
CA ARG A 216 29.15 27.79 11.48
C ARG A 216 29.68 26.91 10.35
N MET A 217 29.11 25.73 10.13
CA MET A 217 29.51 24.83 9.04
C MET A 217 29.15 25.41 7.67
N TRP A 218 27.99 26.06 7.53
CA TRP A 218 27.61 26.76 6.31
C TRP A 218 28.55 27.94 5.98
N LEU A 219 28.95 28.72 6.99
CA LEU A 219 29.91 29.82 6.80
C LEU A 219 31.31 29.32 6.42
N LEU A 220 31.76 28.19 6.98
CA LEU A 220 33.03 27.56 6.61
C LEU A 220 33.00 27.03 5.18
N LEU A 221 31.93 26.35 4.77
CA LEU A 221 31.75 25.89 3.40
C LEU A 221 31.73 27.05 2.40
N ARG A 222 31.09 28.17 2.77
CA ARG A 222 31.06 29.38 1.94
C ARG A 222 32.42 30.06 1.82
N LYS A 223 33.26 30.02 2.87
CA LYS A 223 34.65 30.50 2.80
C LYS A 223 35.50 29.60 1.90
N VAL A 224 35.42 28.28 2.06
CA VAL A 224 36.16 27.32 1.22
C VAL A 224 35.76 27.45 -0.25
N GLN A 225 34.47 27.66 -0.55
CA GLN A 225 34.02 27.93 -1.93
C GLN A 225 34.57 29.23 -2.51
N LYS A 226 34.69 30.28 -1.67
CA LYS A 226 35.24 31.57 -2.10
C LYS A 226 36.76 31.53 -2.28
N GLU A 227 37.45 30.68 -1.52
CA GLU A 227 38.91 30.45 -1.64
C GLU A 227 39.28 29.55 -2.84
N ARG A 228 38.35 28.78 -3.40
CA ARG A 228 38.56 27.98 -4.64
C ARG A 228 38.33 28.76 -5.94
N GLN A 229 37.57 29.86 -5.91
CA GLN A 229 37.30 30.69 -7.10
C GLN A 229 38.49 31.48 -7.68
N PRO A 230 39.57 31.83 -6.96
CA PRO A 230 40.72 32.50 -7.56
C PRO A 230 41.70 31.56 -8.28
N GLU A 231 41.68 30.24 -8.03
CA GLU A 231 42.57 29.28 -8.70
C GLU A 231 42.06 28.88 -10.10
N GLU A 232 40.74 28.76 -10.29
CA GLU A 232 40.14 28.42 -11.59
C GLU A 232 40.20 29.56 -12.63
N ALA A 233 40.55 30.78 -12.22
CA ALA A 233 40.64 31.96 -13.11
C ALA A 233 42.06 32.20 -13.69
N GLN A 234 43.04 31.33 -13.40
CA GLN A 234 44.41 31.45 -13.94
C GLN A 234 44.84 30.28 -14.87
N GLU A 235 43.98 29.28 -15.11
CA GLU A 235 44.26 28.16 -16.02
C GLU A 235 43.35 28.10 -17.27
N GLY A 236 42.64 29.19 -17.61
CA GLY A 236 41.77 29.29 -18.80
C GLY A 236 42.16 30.40 -19.75
#